data_AF-M1EM40-F1
#
_entry.id   AF-M1EM40-F1
#
_cell.length_a   1.000
_cell.length_b   1.000
_cell.length_c   1.000
_cell.angle_alpha   90.00
_cell.angle_beta   90.00
_cell.angle_gamma   90.00
#
_symmetry.space_group_name_H-M   'P 1'
#
loop_
_entity.id
_entity.type
_entity.pdbx_description
1 polymer ?
#
loop_
_entity_poly.entity_id
_entity_poly.type
_entity_poly.pdbx_seq_one_letter_code
_entity_poly.pdbx_strand_id
1 'polypeptide(L)'
;MDKFWGRFAWGLCLLQLSLAQIDLNITCRYAGVFHVEKNGRYSISKTEAPDLCKAFNSSLPTMDQMEKALKVGFETCRYGFIEGHVVIPRIHPNSICAANNTGVYILTSNTSQYDTYCFNASAPPEEDCTSVTHLPNAFEGPITITIVNRDGTRYSQTGEYRTNPEDINPSTPADDDVSSGSSSERSTSGGYVFHTLLPTVYPTQNQDSTGVSDNPENTPITKDQDSSVHPSGTSHTTHGSESAGHSSGSQEG
;
A
#
# COMPACT_ATOMS: atom_id res chain seq x y z
N MET A 1 -41.27 -31.17 -59.08
CA MET A 1 -40.41 -32.29 -58.66
C MET A 1 -39.02 -31.92 -59.12
N ASP A 2 -38.01 -31.57 -58.34
CA ASP A 2 -37.60 -31.69 -56.93
C ASP A 2 -36.32 -30.80 -56.86
N LYS A 3 -35.74 -30.27 -55.79
CA LYS A 3 -35.96 -30.27 -54.34
C LYS A 3 -35.09 -29.14 -53.78
N PHE A 4 -35.56 -28.55 -52.68
CA PHE A 4 -34.84 -27.72 -51.72
C PHE A 4 -33.42 -28.23 -51.38
N TRP A 5 -32.46 -27.31 -51.20
CA TRP A 5 -31.74 -27.21 -49.92
C TRP A 5 -31.01 -25.86 -49.78
N GLY A 6 -31.56 -24.96 -48.97
CA GLY A 6 -30.86 -23.76 -48.50
C GLY A 6 -29.92 -24.09 -47.34
N ARG A 7 -28.71 -23.51 -47.34
CA ARG A 7 -27.87 -23.38 -46.14
C ARG A 7 -27.30 -21.97 -46.08
N PHE A 8 -28.09 -21.03 -45.58
CA PHE A 8 -27.54 -19.82 -44.98
C PHE A 8 -27.01 -20.24 -43.60
N ALA A 9 -25.72 -20.52 -43.52
CA ALA A 9 -25.03 -20.62 -42.25
C ALA A 9 -25.02 -19.22 -41.64
N TRP A 10 -25.99 -18.94 -40.77
CA TRP A 10 -25.96 -17.78 -39.89
C TRP A 10 -24.77 -17.96 -38.96
N GLY A 11 -23.66 -17.29 -39.28
CA GLY A 11 -22.56 -17.10 -38.37
C GLY A 11 -23.03 -16.26 -37.19
N LEU A 12 -23.44 -16.91 -36.11
CA LEU A 12 -23.45 -16.27 -34.80
C LEU A 12 -22.00 -16.00 -34.43
N CYS A 13 -21.54 -14.80 -34.76
CA CYS A 13 -20.45 -14.16 -34.07
C CYS A 13 -20.94 -13.92 -32.64
N LEU A 14 -20.71 -14.89 -31.75
CA LEU A 14 -20.74 -14.64 -30.31
C LEU A 14 -19.56 -13.72 -30.04
N LEU A 15 -19.76 -12.40 -30.22
CA LEU A 15 -18.93 -11.43 -29.54
C LEU A 15 -19.03 -11.79 -28.06
N GLN A 16 -17.95 -12.35 -27.50
CA GLN A 16 -17.76 -12.29 -26.07
C GLN A 16 -17.69 -10.81 -25.73
N LEU A 17 -18.85 -10.24 -25.37
CA LEU A 17 -18.92 -8.99 -24.63
C LEU A 17 -18.20 -9.28 -23.32
N SER A 18 -16.89 -9.01 -23.27
CA SER A 18 -16.19 -8.91 -22.00
C SER A 18 -16.91 -7.83 -21.21
N LEU A 19 -17.71 -8.23 -20.22
CA LEU A 19 -18.38 -7.29 -19.35
C LEU A 19 -17.29 -6.50 -18.62
N ALA A 20 -17.17 -5.22 -18.92
CA ALA A 20 -16.27 -4.35 -18.19
C ALA A 20 -16.81 -4.23 -16.75
N GLN A 21 -16.00 -4.66 -15.79
CA GLN A 21 -16.34 -4.68 -14.37
C GLN A 21 -15.31 -3.85 -13.59
N ILE A 22 -15.80 -3.12 -12.60
CA ILE A 22 -14.98 -2.36 -11.65
C ILE A 22 -15.35 -2.82 -10.24
N ASP A 23 -14.38 -3.30 -9.49
CA ASP A 23 -14.51 -3.59 -8.06
C ASP A 23 -13.86 -2.45 -7.27
N LEU A 24 -14.61 -1.86 -6.35
CA LEU A 24 -14.18 -0.76 -5.48
C LEU A 24 -14.17 -1.24 -4.02
N ASN A 25 -12.99 -1.55 -3.51
CA ASN A 25 -12.80 -1.91 -2.11
C ASN A 25 -12.73 -0.63 -1.28
N ILE A 26 -13.60 -0.49 -0.28
CA ILE A 26 -13.69 0.71 0.54
C ILE A 26 -13.48 0.42 2.02
N THR A 27 -12.93 1.40 2.75
CA THR A 27 -12.77 1.31 4.21
C THR A 27 -13.96 1.91 4.96
N CYS A 28 -13.95 1.79 6.29
CA CYS A 28 -14.73 2.67 7.15
C CYS A 28 -14.30 4.13 6.95
N ARG A 29 -15.18 5.06 7.34
CA ARG A 29 -14.88 6.50 7.38
C ARG A 29 -14.33 6.85 8.75
N TYR A 30 -13.32 7.72 8.80
CA TYR A 30 -12.75 8.24 10.04
C TYR A 30 -12.71 9.76 9.93
N ALA A 31 -13.48 10.45 10.76
CA ALA A 31 -13.73 11.89 10.59
C ALA A 31 -14.12 12.25 9.14
N GLY A 32 -14.88 11.37 8.49
CA GLY A 32 -15.33 11.48 7.10
C GLY A 32 -14.35 11.05 6.02
N VAL A 33 -13.09 10.77 6.32
CA VAL A 33 -12.11 10.26 5.34
C VAL A 33 -12.19 8.75 5.22
N PHE A 34 -12.17 8.23 3.99
CA PHE A 34 -12.09 6.81 3.69
C PHE A 34 -11.16 6.55 2.50
N HIS A 35 -10.66 5.33 2.38
CA HIS A 35 -9.84 4.85 1.28
C HIS A 35 -10.69 4.06 0.28
N VAL A 36 -10.32 4.16 -1.00
CA VAL A 36 -10.90 3.40 -2.10
C VAL A 36 -9.79 2.79 -2.95
N GLU A 37 -9.78 1.46 -3.05
CA GLU A 37 -8.91 0.68 -3.93
C GLU A 37 -9.73 0.11 -5.10
N LYS A 38 -9.23 0.27 -6.32
CA LYS A 38 -9.88 -0.21 -7.54
C LYS A 38 -9.23 -1.50 -8.02
N ASN A 39 -10.03 -2.53 -8.25
CA ASN A 39 -9.61 -3.80 -8.87
C ASN A 39 -8.41 -4.49 -8.19
N GLY A 40 -8.19 -4.27 -6.89
CA GLY A 40 -7.13 -4.92 -6.11
C GLY A 40 -5.70 -4.49 -6.47
N ARG A 41 -5.52 -3.36 -7.15
CA ARG A 41 -4.21 -2.83 -7.55
C ARG A 41 -4.23 -1.30 -7.66
N TYR A 42 -3.06 -0.68 -7.62
CA TYR A 42 -2.92 0.73 -7.94
C TYR A 42 -3.31 0.98 -9.40
N SER A 43 -4.49 1.53 -9.61
CA SER A 43 -5.11 1.66 -10.95
C SER A 43 -6.02 2.87 -11.11
N ILE A 44 -5.99 3.79 -10.15
CA ILE A 44 -6.74 5.05 -10.20
C ILE A 44 -5.73 6.11 -10.62
N SER A 45 -6.04 6.90 -11.65
CA SER A 45 -5.20 8.02 -12.07
C SER A 45 -5.50 9.29 -11.27
N LYS A 46 -4.64 10.30 -11.39
CA LYS A 46 -4.88 11.63 -10.78
C LYS A 46 -6.17 12.29 -11.28
N THR A 47 -6.61 12.01 -12.51
CA THR A 47 -7.85 12.55 -13.08
C THR A 47 -9.06 11.70 -12.71
N GLU A 48 -8.89 10.39 -12.55
CA GLU A 48 -9.95 9.48 -12.12
C GLU A 48 -10.30 9.64 -10.63
N ALA A 49 -9.31 9.90 -9.79
CA ALA A 49 -9.48 10.05 -8.34
C ALA A 49 -10.58 11.08 -7.92
N PRO A 50 -10.57 12.34 -8.41
CA PRO A 50 -11.62 13.30 -8.08
C PRO A 50 -13.00 12.91 -8.62
N ASP A 51 -13.07 12.27 -9.79
CA ASP A 51 -14.32 11.76 -10.37
C ASP A 51 -14.92 10.66 -9.48
N LEU A 52 -14.09 9.74 -8.99
CA LEU A 52 -14.50 8.68 -8.09
C LEU A 52 -15.02 9.22 -6.76
N CYS A 53 -14.31 10.19 -6.15
CA CYS A 53 -14.81 10.82 -4.92
C CYS A 53 -16.13 11.55 -5.16
N LYS A 54 -16.28 12.25 -6.28
CA LYS A 54 -17.53 12.92 -6.65
C LYS A 54 -18.68 11.92 -6.80
N ALA A 55 -18.42 10.74 -7.36
CA ALA A 55 -19.40 9.66 -7.49
C ALA A 55 -19.91 9.15 -6.12
N PHE A 56 -19.06 9.21 -5.09
CA PHE A 56 -19.41 8.96 -3.69
C PHE A 56 -20.00 10.19 -2.95
N ASN A 57 -20.39 11.23 -3.67
CA ASN A 57 -20.82 12.51 -3.08
C ASN A 57 -19.80 13.08 -2.08
N SER A 58 -18.52 12.93 -2.43
CA SER A 58 -17.35 13.24 -1.61
C SER A 58 -16.36 14.08 -2.41
N SER A 59 -15.32 14.58 -1.76
CA SER A 59 -14.19 15.26 -2.40
C SER A 59 -12.87 14.54 -2.10
N LEU A 60 -11.80 14.89 -2.81
CA LEU A 60 -10.47 14.56 -2.29
C LEU A 60 -10.29 15.25 -0.92
N PRO A 61 -9.70 14.58 0.09
CA PRO A 61 -9.43 15.19 1.37
C PRO A 61 -8.29 16.21 1.24
N THR A 62 -8.36 17.26 2.04
CA THR A 62 -7.23 18.15 2.34
C THR A 62 -6.23 17.44 3.26
N MET A 63 -5.02 17.99 3.39
CA MET A 63 -4.03 17.51 4.37
C MET A 63 -4.60 17.53 5.80
N ASP A 64 -5.26 18.63 6.19
CA ASP A 64 -5.85 18.79 7.54
C ASP A 64 -6.92 17.73 7.83
N GLN A 65 -7.76 17.40 6.84
CA GLN A 65 -8.76 16.33 6.97
C GLN A 65 -8.09 14.96 7.12
N MET A 66 -7.04 14.69 6.36
CA MET A 66 -6.28 13.45 6.47
C MET A 66 -5.58 13.32 7.84
N GLU A 67 -4.96 14.38 8.34
CA GLU A 67 -4.39 14.41 9.69
C GLU A 67 -5.44 14.20 10.78
N LYS A 68 -6.63 14.78 10.61
CA LYS A 68 -7.75 14.58 11.55
C LYS A 68 -8.20 13.12 11.55
N ALA A 69 -8.33 12.50 10.39
CA ALA A 69 -8.67 11.08 10.28
C ALA A 69 -7.61 10.19 10.93
N LEU A 70 -6.32 10.47 10.70
CA LEU A 70 -5.21 9.78 11.34
C LEU A 70 -5.31 9.84 12.88
N LYS A 71 -5.61 11.02 13.44
CA LYS A 71 -5.78 11.22 14.89
C LYS A 71 -6.95 10.41 15.47
N VAL A 72 -7.98 10.12 14.68
CA VAL A 72 -9.13 9.29 15.10
C VAL A 72 -8.79 7.80 15.05
N GLY A 73 -7.79 7.38 14.25
CA GLY A 73 -7.38 5.98 14.13
C GLY A 73 -7.20 5.49 12.70
N PHE A 74 -7.30 6.37 11.70
CA PHE A 74 -7.19 5.95 10.30
C PHE A 74 -5.75 5.67 9.88
N GLU A 75 -5.43 4.43 9.54
CA GLU A 75 -4.18 4.08 8.88
C GLU A 75 -4.40 3.04 7.78
N THR A 76 -3.54 3.06 6.76
CA THR A 76 -3.55 2.07 5.67
C THR A 76 -2.12 1.65 5.33
N CYS A 77 -1.98 0.60 4.52
CA CYS A 77 -0.70 0.22 3.90
C CYS A 77 -0.72 0.48 2.39
N ARG A 78 -1.40 1.56 1.97
CA ARG A 78 -1.63 1.88 0.56
C ARG A 78 -1.32 3.36 0.30
N TYR A 79 -0.74 3.66 -0.85
CA TYR A 79 -0.62 5.03 -1.32
C TYR A 79 -1.88 5.46 -2.05
N GLY A 80 -2.37 6.67 -1.76
CA GLY A 80 -3.55 7.18 -2.43
C GLY A 80 -3.56 8.70 -2.60
N PHE A 81 -4.28 9.15 -3.62
CA PHE A 81 -4.45 10.58 -3.89
C PHE A 81 -5.28 11.27 -2.79
N ILE A 82 -4.79 12.44 -2.40
CA ILE A 82 -5.52 13.49 -1.69
C ILE A 82 -5.41 14.79 -2.50
N GLU A 83 -5.93 15.90 -2.01
CA GLU A 83 -5.76 17.18 -2.69
C GLU A 83 -4.27 17.56 -2.78
N GLY A 84 -3.74 17.61 -4.00
CA GLY A 84 -2.37 18.03 -4.31
C GLY A 84 -1.26 17.01 -4.05
N HIS A 85 -1.53 15.92 -3.32
CA HIS A 85 -0.50 14.96 -2.87
C HIS A 85 -0.92 13.49 -3.06
N VAL A 86 0.06 12.60 -3.04
CA VAL A 86 -0.13 11.16 -2.83
C VAL A 86 0.41 10.84 -1.44
N VAL A 87 -0.39 10.20 -0.60
CA VAL A 87 -0.04 9.98 0.81
C VAL A 87 -0.34 8.56 1.26
N ILE A 88 0.18 8.21 2.43
CA ILE A 88 -0.16 7.01 3.19
C ILE A 88 -0.25 7.41 4.69
N PRO A 89 -1.43 7.35 5.32
CA PRO A 89 -1.57 7.59 6.76
C PRO A 89 -1.10 6.37 7.55
N ARG A 90 -0.15 6.56 8.48
CA ARG A 90 0.44 5.51 9.32
C ARG A 90 0.41 5.90 10.79
N ILE A 91 -0.17 5.06 11.64
CA ILE A 91 -0.13 5.23 13.10
C ILE A 91 0.95 4.33 13.69
N HIS A 92 0.96 3.06 13.28
CA HIS A 92 1.93 2.09 13.75
C HIS A 92 3.09 1.96 12.76
N PRO A 93 4.36 1.91 13.22
CA PRO A 93 5.48 1.69 12.32
C PRO A 93 5.40 0.29 11.70
N ASN A 94 5.59 0.19 10.39
CA ASN A 94 5.66 -1.08 9.66
C ASN A 94 6.70 -0.98 8.54
N SER A 95 7.61 -1.96 8.44
CA SER A 95 8.73 -1.94 7.50
C SER A 95 8.32 -1.96 6.03
N ILE A 96 7.13 -2.48 5.71
CA ILE A 96 6.59 -2.53 4.35
C ILE A 96 5.60 -1.41 4.05
N CYS A 97 5.19 -0.61 5.04
CA CYS A 97 4.25 0.50 4.87
C CYS A 97 4.98 1.81 5.16
N ALA A 98 5.36 2.55 4.11
CA ALA A 98 6.16 3.78 4.22
C ALA A 98 7.48 3.60 5.00
N ALA A 99 8.12 2.43 4.94
CA ALA A 99 9.43 2.16 5.54
C ALA A 99 9.54 2.55 7.04
N ASN A 100 8.56 2.15 7.86
CA ASN A 100 8.41 2.48 9.29
C ASN A 100 8.05 3.95 9.62
N ASN A 101 7.81 4.81 8.64
CA ASN A 101 7.35 6.16 8.93
C ASN A 101 5.94 6.15 9.56
N THR A 102 5.68 7.14 10.41
CA THR A 102 4.37 7.42 11.03
C THR A 102 3.95 8.86 10.70
N GLY A 103 2.67 9.17 10.88
CA GLY A 103 2.07 10.42 10.39
C GLY A 103 1.41 10.24 9.03
N VAL A 104 1.09 11.36 8.39
CA VAL A 104 0.67 11.38 6.98
C VAL A 104 1.94 11.47 6.12
N TYR A 105 2.44 10.33 5.67
CA TYR A 105 3.66 10.29 4.84
C TYR A 105 3.31 10.67 3.40
N ILE A 106 4.06 11.61 2.84
CA ILE A 106 3.84 12.12 1.48
C ILE A 106 4.84 11.47 0.53
N LEU A 107 4.32 10.84 -0.52
CA LEU A 107 5.12 10.19 -1.53
C LEU A 107 5.51 11.20 -2.62
N THR A 108 6.81 11.34 -2.84
CA THR A 108 7.37 12.03 -4.00
C THR A 108 7.67 10.98 -5.07
N SER A 109 6.72 10.74 -5.98
CA SER A 109 6.90 9.76 -7.06
C SER A 109 6.42 10.30 -8.40
N ASN A 110 6.95 9.70 -9.46
CA ASN A 110 6.63 9.99 -10.86
C ASN A 110 5.60 9.00 -11.43
N THR A 111 5.16 8.00 -10.66
CA THR A 111 4.12 7.08 -11.18
C THR A 111 2.76 7.77 -11.22
N SER A 112 1.91 7.34 -12.16
CA SER A 112 0.65 8.02 -12.49
C SER A 112 -0.57 7.41 -11.82
N GLN A 113 -0.45 6.22 -11.21
CA GLN A 113 -1.58 5.45 -10.70
C GLN A 113 -1.33 5.00 -9.26
N TYR A 114 -2.34 5.22 -8.43
CA TYR A 114 -2.40 4.86 -7.01
C TYR A 114 -3.82 4.45 -6.65
N ASP A 115 -4.12 4.36 -5.36
CA ASP A 115 -5.49 4.35 -4.86
C ASP A 115 -5.96 5.80 -4.67
N THR A 116 -7.11 6.02 -4.03
CA THR A 116 -7.53 7.36 -3.63
C THR A 116 -8.12 7.36 -2.23
N TYR A 117 -8.06 8.53 -1.59
CA TYR A 117 -8.84 8.82 -0.41
C TYR A 117 -9.93 9.82 -0.76
N CYS A 118 -11.08 9.67 -0.13
CA CYS A 118 -12.20 10.58 -0.30
C CYS A 118 -12.69 11.06 1.07
N PHE A 119 -13.24 12.27 1.10
CA PHE A 119 -13.82 12.90 2.27
C PHE A 119 -15.31 13.14 2.06
N ASN A 120 -16.13 12.55 2.93
CA ASN A 120 -17.56 12.79 2.98
C ASN A 120 -17.88 13.75 4.14
N ALA A 121 -18.32 14.97 3.81
CA ALA A 121 -18.65 16.00 4.79
C ALA A 121 -19.88 15.67 5.67
N SER A 122 -20.72 14.72 5.24
CA SER A 122 -21.92 14.29 5.96
C SER A 122 -21.66 13.14 6.95
N ALA A 123 -20.45 12.56 6.92
CA ALA A 123 -20.08 11.48 7.82
C ALA A 123 -19.84 12.00 9.26
N PRO A 124 -20.06 11.15 10.28
CA PRO A 124 -19.82 11.53 11.66
C PRO A 124 -18.32 11.81 11.93
N PRO A 125 -18.00 12.54 13.02
CA PRO A 125 -16.63 12.91 13.34
C PRO A 125 -15.75 11.76 13.83
N GLU A 126 -16.35 10.61 14.20
CA GLU A 126 -15.67 9.42 14.69
C GLU A 126 -15.46 8.38 13.56
N GLU A 127 -15.27 7.12 13.93
CA GLU A 127 -15.27 6.00 12.98
C GLU A 127 -16.72 5.62 12.61
N ASP A 128 -16.97 5.46 11.31
CA ASP A 128 -18.25 5.01 10.76
C ASP A 128 -18.02 3.88 9.75
N CYS A 129 -18.40 2.67 10.17
CA CYS A 129 -18.32 1.45 9.37
C CYS A 129 -19.69 1.03 8.79
N THR A 130 -20.69 1.92 8.73
CA THR A 130 -21.97 1.57 8.10
C THR A 130 -21.78 1.25 6.62
N SER A 131 -22.42 0.18 6.13
CA SER A 131 -22.19 -0.31 4.77
C SER A 131 -22.59 0.73 3.72
N VAL A 132 -21.72 0.92 2.72
CA VAL A 132 -22.03 1.72 1.53
C VAL A 132 -22.66 0.80 0.50
N THR A 133 -23.85 1.17 0.03
CA THR A 133 -24.69 0.29 -0.80
C THR A 133 -24.74 0.67 -2.27
N HIS A 134 -24.30 1.87 -2.63
CA HIS A 134 -24.33 2.38 -4.00
C HIS A 134 -23.40 3.60 -4.15
N LEU A 135 -23.04 3.93 -5.39
CA LEU A 135 -22.42 5.20 -5.79
C LEU A 135 -23.55 6.17 -6.14
N PRO A 136 -23.91 7.12 -5.25
CA PRO A 136 -25.08 7.98 -5.42
C PRO A 136 -25.03 8.89 -6.64
N ASN A 137 -23.83 9.30 -7.06
CA ASN A 137 -23.64 10.24 -8.16
C ASN A 137 -22.98 9.60 -9.40
N ALA A 138 -23.02 8.27 -9.53
CA ALA A 138 -22.69 7.63 -10.80
C ALA A 138 -23.75 7.96 -11.85
N PHE A 139 -23.34 8.07 -13.12
CA PHE A 139 -24.25 8.32 -14.23
C PHE A 139 -24.48 7.05 -15.05
N GLU A 140 -25.42 7.11 -16.00
CA GLU A 140 -25.75 5.97 -16.87
C GLU A 140 -24.53 5.53 -17.69
N GLY A 141 -24.24 4.23 -17.68
CA GLY A 141 -23.08 3.66 -18.36
C GLY A 141 -23.12 2.14 -18.36
N PRO A 142 -22.30 1.47 -19.19
CA PRO A 142 -22.37 0.03 -19.40
C PRO A 142 -21.57 -0.78 -18.36
N ILE A 143 -20.87 -0.13 -17.42
CA ILE A 143 -19.94 -0.81 -16.51
C ILE A 143 -20.70 -1.38 -15.32
N THR A 144 -20.37 -2.61 -14.93
CA THR A 144 -20.83 -3.16 -13.65
C THR A 144 -19.86 -2.72 -12.55
N ILE A 145 -20.30 -1.84 -11.66
CA ILE A 145 -19.53 -1.32 -10.55
C ILE A 145 -19.95 -2.06 -9.28
N THR A 146 -19.01 -2.71 -8.61
CA THR A 146 -19.23 -3.44 -7.36
C THR A 146 -18.49 -2.75 -6.22
N ILE A 147 -19.22 -2.30 -5.22
CA ILE A 147 -18.66 -1.81 -3.96
C ILE A 147 -18.43 -3.01 -3.05
N VAL A 148 -17.23 -3.11 -2.50
CA VAL A 148 -16.84 -4.13 -1.53
C VAL A 148 -16.52 -3.43 -0.22
N ASN A 149 -17.39 -3.60 0.78
CA ASN A 149 -17.19 -3.05 2.12
C ASN A 149 -16.16 -3.86 2.90
N ARG A 150 -15.67 -3.27 4.00
CA ARG A 150 -14.69 -3.90 4.91
C ARG A 150 -15.16 -5.26 5.48
N ASP A 151 -16.46 -5.42 5.71
CA ASP A 151 -17.06 -6.66 6.20
C ASP A 151 -17.23 -7.74 5.11
N GLY A 152 -16.87 -7.43 3.87
CA GLY A 152 -17.01 -8.30 2.71
C GLY A 152 -18.36 -8.22 2.02
N THR A 153 -19.31 -7.41 2.52
CA THR A 153 -20.59 -7.20 1.83
C THR A 153 -20.37 -6.48 0.50
N ARG A 154 -21.09 -6.95 -0.52
CA ARG A 154 -20.95 -6.49 -1.90
C ARG A 154 -22.26 -5.91 -2.42
N TYR A 155 -22.17 -4.77 -3.08
CA TYR A 155 -23.31 -4.13 -3.74
C TYR A 155 -22.92 -3.74 -5.16
N SER A 156 -23.70 -4.15 -6.13
CA SER A 156 -23.42 -3.89 -7.54
C SER A 156 -24.47 -2.98 -8.16
N GLN A 157 -24.02 -2.07 -9.01
CA GLN A 157 -24.88 -1.24 -9.85
C GLN A 157 -24.27 -1.13 -11.25
N THR A 158 -25.11 -0.82 -12.23
CA THR A 158 -24.65 -0.51 -13.59
C THR A 158 -24.55 1.00 -13.75
N GLY A 159 -23.43 1.49 -14.28
CA GLY A 159 -23.19 2.92 -14.46
C GLY A 159 -21.78 3.23 -14.97
N GLU A 160 -21.40 4.51 -14.88
CA GLU A 160 -20.04 5.00 -15.09
C GLU A 160 -19.80 6.20 -14.17
N TYR A 161 -18.54 6.46 -13.83
CA TYR A 161 -18.14 7.62 -13.04
C TYR A 161 -17.00 8.42 -13.66
N ARG A 162 -16.20 7.80 -14.53
CA ARG A 162 -15.04 8.42 -15.16
C ARG A 162 -15.51 9.41 -16.22
N THR A 163 -15.02 10.64 -16.15
CA THR A 163 -15.37 11.70 -17.12
C THR A 163 -14.25 11.99 -18.11
N ASN A 164 -13.00 11.68 -17.76
CA ASN A 164 -11.85 11.83 -18.65
C ASN A 164 -11.74 10.65 -19.63
N PRO A 165 -11.74 10.88 -20.96
CA PRO A 165 -11.62 9.82 -21.97
C PRO A 165 -10.38 8.94 -21.82
N GLU A 166 -9.24 9.50 -21.39
CA GLU A 166 -8.00 8.74 -21.22
C GLU A 166 -8.07 7.74 -20.06
N ASP A 167 -8.97 7.95 -19.09
CA ASP A 167 -9.21 7.01 -17.98
C ASP A 167 -10.21 5.90 -18.36
N ILE A 168 -10.99 6.12 -19.42
CA ILE A 168 -11.97 5.16 -19.96
C ILE A 168 -11.31 4.23 -20.97
N ASN A 169 -10.59 4.82 -21.93
CA ASN A 169 -9.91 4.13 -23.02
C ASN A 169 -8.46 4.61 -23.10
N PRO A 170 -7.57 4.08 -22.23
CA PRO A 170 -6.20 4.54 -22.19
C PRO A 170 -5.49 4.21 -23.51
N SER A 171 -4.88 5.24 -24.10
CA SER A 171 -4.16 5.15 -25.38
C SER A 171 -2.98 4.16 -25.35
N THR A 172 -2.46 3.87 -24.17
CA THR A 172 -1.45 2.86 -23.88
C THR A 172 -1.98 1.91 -22.81
N PRO A 173 -1.84 0.58 -22.96
CA PRO A 173 -2.15 -0.34 -21.87
C PRO A 173 -1.44 0.12 -20.60
N ALA A 174 -2.14 0.17 -19.47
CA ALA A 174 -1.48 0.38 -18.19
C ALA A 174 -0.44 -0.74 -18.04
N ASP A 175 0.83 -0.38 -17.84
CA ASP A 175 1.87 -1.37 -17.59
C ASP A 175 1.43 -2.20 -16.38
N ASP A 176 1.13 -3.49 -16.58
CA ASP A 176 0.66 -4.41 -15.54
C ASP A 176 1.71 -4.66 -14.42
N ASP A 177 2.82 -3.92 -14.42
CA ASP A 177 4.00 -4.14 -13.58
C ASP A 177 4.47 -2.87 -12.83
N VAL A 178 3.56 -1.96 -12.49
CA VAL A 178 3.85 -0.89 -11.49
C VAL A 178 3.61 -1.42 -10.08
N SER A 179 4.35 -2.46 -9.70
CA SER A 179 4.49 -2.84 -8.31
C SER A 179 5.17 -1.69 -7.55
N SER A 180 4.43 -0.99 -6.69
CA SER A 180 4.94 0.07 -5.80
C SER A 180 5.82 -0.50 -4.69
N GLY A 181 6.89 -1.15 -5.10
CA GLY A 181 7.97 -1.72 -4.31
C GLY A 181 9.32 -1.63 -5.03
N SER A 182 9.40 -0.85 -6.11
CA SER A 182 10.69 -0.60 -6.79
C SER A 182 11.68 0.02 -5.79
N SER A 183 12.90 -0.51 -5.79
CA SER A 183 14.04 -0.07 -4.97
C SER A 183 14.32 1.44 -5.09
N SER A 184 13.86 2.09 -6.16
CA SER A 184 13.95 3.53 -6.38
C SER A 184 13.03 4.35 -5.47
N GLU A 185 11.88 3.81 -5.04
CA GLU A 185 10.98 4.48 -4.08
C GLU A 185 11.41 4.26 -2.62
N ARG A 186 12.28 3.27 -2.37
CA ARG A 186 12.94 3.03 -1.07
C ARG A 186 14.01 4.06 -0.73
N SER A 187 14.51 4.80 -1.73
CA SER A 187 15.66 5.71 -1.60
C SER A 187 15.25 7.16 -1.83
N THR A 188 14.44 7.74 -0.94
CA THR A 188 14.22 9.20 -0.94
C THR A 188 14.73 9.82 0.35
N SER A 189 15.95 10.36 0.26
CA SER A 189 16.59 11.29 1.20
C SER A 189 15.86 12.66 1.28
N GLY A 190 14.53 12.71 1.13
CA GLY A 190 13.82 13.98 0.97
C GLY A 190 12.30 13.95 1.09
N GLY A 191 11.71 12.88 1.65
CA GLY A 191 10.30 12.89 2.01
C GLY A 191 10.05 13.92 3.13
N TYR A 192 9.19 14.90 2.89
CA TYR A 192 8.77 15.86 3.91
C TYR A 192 7.69 15.20 4.77
N VAL A 193 8.08 14.76 5.96
CA VAL A 193 7.18 14.15 6.94
C VAL A 193 6.55 15.26 7.78
N PHE A 194 5.22 15.41 7.72
CA PHE A 194 4.50 16.18 8.73
C PHE A 194 4.34 15.30 9.97
N HIS A 195 5.25 15.47 10.93
CA HIS A 195 5.14 14.82 12.22
C HIS A 195 4.04 15.50 13.04
N THR A 196 2.85 14.90 13.12
CA THR A 196 1.93 15.20 14.21
C THR A 196 2.56 14.70 15.51
N LEU A 197 3.07 15.62 16.33
CA LEU A 197 3.64 15.35 17.64
C LEU A 197 2.57 14.77 18.58
N LEU A 198 2.36 13.46 18.50
CA LEU A 198 1.65 12.69 19.51
C LEU A 198 2.72 12.16 20.48
N PRO A 199 2.71 12.56 21.77
CA PRO A 199 3.73 12.15 22.71
C PRO A 199 3.59 10.66 23.02
N THR A 200 4.50 9.85 22.50
CA THR A 200 4.71 8.47 22.94
C THR A 200 5.40 8.51 24.30
N VAL A 201 4.63 8.53 25.38
CA VAL A 201 5.16 8.31 26.73
C VAL A 201 5.43 6.81 26.88
N TYR A 202 6.70 6.42 26.77
CA TYR A 202 7.20 5.17 27.33
C TYR A 202 8.21 5.51 28.44
N PRO A 203 8.12 4.90 29.64
CA PRO A 203 9.12 5.09 30.67
C PRO A 203 10.39 4.33 30.30
N THR A 204 11.50 5.04 30.16
CA THR A 204 12.86 4.49 30.08
C THR A 204 13.34 4.08 31.48
N GLN A 205 13.84 2.85 31.62
CA GLN A 205 14.84 2.53 32.64
C GLN A 205 16.22 2.44 31.98
N ASN A 206 17.15 3.12 32.63
CA ASN A 206 18.53 3.37 32.25
C ASN A 206 19.40 2.11 32.27
N GLN A 207 20.39 2.06 31.37
CA GLN A 207 21.82 1.81 31.64
C GLN A 207 22.56 1.89 30.28
N ASP A 208 23.21 3.02 29.99
CA ASP A 208 24.64 3.26 30.22
C ASP A 208 25.53 2.60 29.16
N SER A 209 26.02 3.41 28.20
CA SER A 209 27.35 3.29 27.58
C SER A 209 27.57 4.41 26.56
N THR A 210 28.25 5.45 27.03
CA THR A 210 29.37 6.17 26.38
C THR A 210 29.41 6.21 24.85
N GLY A 211 29.26 7.43 24.33
CA GLY A 211 29.44 7.75 22.91
C GLY A 211 30.88 7.67 22.42
N VAL A 212 31.01 7.37 21.13
CA VAL A 212 32.23 7.59 20.36
C VAL A 212 31.81 8.25 19.04
N SER A 213 32.42 9.41 18.80
CA SER A 213 32.21 10.27 17.64
C SER A 213 32.93 9.70 16.42
N ASP A 214 32.24 9.57 15.29
CA ASP A 214 32.83 9.32 13.98
C ASP A 214 33.47 10.60 13.43
N ASN A 215 34.73 10.54 13.02
CA ASN A 215 35.28 11.49 12.05
C ASN A 215 36.31 10.76 11.16
N PRO A 216 36.25 10.90 9.81
CA PRO A 216 37.19 10.25 8.90
C PRO A 216 38.30 11.23 8.48
N GLU A 217 39.58 10.85 8.60
CA GLU A 217 40.65 11.58 7.92
C GLU A 217 41.85 10.69 7.54
N ASN A 218 42.49 11.09 6.45
CA ASN A 218 43.36 10.35 5.53
C ASN A 218 44.76 9.95 6.07
N THR A 219 45.30 8.86 5.50
CA THR A 219 46.71 8.36 5.46
C THR A 219 47.71 9.42 4.90
N PRO A 220 49.08 9.26 4.87
CA PRO A 220 49.93 8.09 5.17
C PRO A 220 51.34 8.38 5.83
N ILE A 221 52.18 7.33 5.99
CA ILE A 221 53.65 7.23 5.68
C ILE A 221 54.54 6.51 6.73
N THR A 222 55.05 5.32 6.34
CA THR A 222 56.37 4.61 6.56
C THR A 222 57.01 4.50 7.97
N LYS A 223 57.70 3.43 8.42
CA LYS A 223 58.82 2.63 7.84
C LYS A 223 59.06 1.34 8.67
N ASP A 224 59.46 0.29 7.95
CA ASP A 224 60.57 -0.68 8.16
C ASP A 224 60.73 -1.59 9.40
N GLN A 225 61.26 -2.78 9.07
CA GLN A 225 61.95 -3.84 9.84
C GLN A 225 61.08 -4.97 10.41
N ASP A 226 60.97 -6.15 9.78
CA ASP A 226 61.95 -7.21 9.45
C ASP A 226 62.13 -8.27 10.56
N SER A 227 62.31 -9.50 10.07
CA SER A 227 62.84 -10.72 10.69
C SER A 227 61.89 -11.77 11.30
N SER A 228 61.95 -12.92 10.63
CA SER A 228 61.38 -14.25 10.81
C SER A 228 62.07 -15.08 11.91
N VAL A 229 61.33 -15.85 12.72
CA VAL A 229 61.82 -17.09 13.37
C VAL A 229 60.65 -18.05 13.72
N HIS A 230 60.61 -19.24 13.07
CA HIS A 230 60.15 -20.52 13.66
C HIS A 230 61.40 -21.22 14.26
N PRO A 231 61.36 -22.14 15.26
CA PRO A 231 60.50 -23.35 15.27
C PRO A 231 60.14 -24.01 16.64
N SER A 232 59.30 -25.06 16.56
CA SER A 232 59.23 -26.32 17.35
C SER A 232 59.01 -26.38 18.88
N GLY A 233 57.99 -27.17 19.30
CA GLY A 233 58.05 -27.98 20.53
C GLY A 233 56.70 -28.44 21.16
N THR A 234 56.15 -29.58 20.70
CA THR A 234 55.63 -30.77 21.46
C THR A 234 55.29 -30.61 22.96
N SER A 235 54.27 -31.18 23.63
CA SER A 235 53.23 -32.23 23.46
C SER A 235 52.37 -32.19 24.76
N HIS A 236 51.08 -32.55 24.87
CA HIS A 236 50.52 -33.91 25.00
C HIS A 236 48.99 -33.86 25.20
N THR A 237 48.36 -34.98 24.83
CA THR A 237 46.96 -35.47 24.85
C THR A 237 46.21 -35.35 26.21
N THR A 238 44.87 -35.41 26.32
CA THR A 238 43.99 -36.55 25.99
C THR A 238 42.49 -36.18 26.02
N HIS A 239 41.72 -36.99 25.29
CA HIS A 239 40.29 -36.98 24.94
C HIS A 239 39.23 -36.92 26.06
N GLY A 240 38.02 -36.50 25.65
CA GLY A 240 36.76 -37.01 26.19
C GLY A 240 35.53 -36.19 25.79
N SER A 241 34.95 -36.47 24.62
CA SER A 241 33.67 -35.91 24.16
C SER A 241 32.61 -37.01 24.11
N GLU A 242 31.47 -36.82 24.78
CA GLU A 242 30.16 -37.46 24.51
C GLU A 242 29.07 -36.58 25.14
N SER A 243 27.79 -36.58 24.77
CA SER A 243 27.05 -36.52 23.49
C SER A 243 25.57 -36.48 23.90
N ALA A 244 24.80 -35.60 23.26
CA ALA A 244 23.34 -35.60 23.06
C ALA A 244 22.36 -36.12 24.14
N GLY A 245 21.50 -35.22 24.64
CA GLY A 245 20.22 -35.55 25.27
C GLY A 245 19.06 -35.24 24.32
N HIS A 246 18.30 -36.27 23.96
CA HIS A 246 17.09 -36.22 23.11
C HIS A 246 15.80 -36.01 23.94
N SER A 247 14.75 -35.69 23.18
CA SER A 247 13.44 -35.18 23.54
C SER A 247 12.39 -36.26 23.95
N SER A 248 11.30 -35.75 24.53
CA SER A 248 9.89 -36.22 24.45
C SER A 248 9.39 -37.35 25.37
N GLY A 249 8.15 -37.16 25.88
CA GLY A 249 7.25 -38.27 26.20
C GLY A 249 6.35 -38.09 27.43
N SER A 250 5.10 -37.70 27.21
CA SER A 250 3.97 -37.67 28.15
C SER A 250 3.54 -39.05 28.66
N GLN A 251 2.94 -39.14 29.86
CA GLN A 251 1.65 -39.84 30.09
C GLN A 251 1.11 -39.69 31.52
N GLU A 252 -0.22 -39.75 31.58
CA GLU A 252 -1.13 -39.63 32.72
C GLU A 252 -0.98 -40.73 33.79
N GLY A 253 -1.49 -40.43 34.99
CA GLY A 253 -1.68 -41.35 36.11
C GLY A 253 -1.92 -40.61 37.41
#